data_AF-A0A939CHR1-F1
#
_entry.id   AF-A0A939CHR1-F1
#
_cell.length_a   1.000
_cell.length_b   1.000
_cell.length_c   1.000
_cell.angle_alpha   90.00
_cell.angle_beta   90.00
_cell.angle_gamma   90.00
#
_symmetry.space_group_name_H-M   'P 1'
#
loop_
_entity.id
_entity.type
_entity.pdbx_description
1 polymer ?
#
loop_
_entity_poly.entity_id
_entity_poly.type
_entity_poly.pdbx_seq_one_letter_code
_entity_poly.pdbx_strand_id
1 'polypeptide(L)'
;MRQLTLSISSISVILKRFVSYDRIPATTGETDYSIVGASLDSGPVYEPKHIWTISAMVTTQQWYAIGAIFGECDRLRRTQGNYRITVDDSIQDFVEQGARTRAIASGGAQTNFTGGVAYPARFYARIFEPKSQWQKNQLYPYVASFVLRELDKAT
;
A
#
# COMPACT_ATOMS: atom_id res chain seq x y z
N MET A 1 1.99 5.98 17.00
CA MET A 1 0.76 5.17 16.83
C MET A 1 0.82 4.53 15.45
N ARG A 2 0.67 3.20 15.35
CA ARG A 2 0.79 2.47 14.08
C ARG A 2 -0.39 2.79 13.16
N GLN A 3 -0.11 3.17 11.92
CA GLN A 3 -1.12 3.58 10.94
C GLN A 3 -0.63 3.34 9.49
N LEU A 4 -1.58 3.20 8.57
CA LEU A 4 -1.33 3.21 7.13
C LEU A 4 -1.93 4.48 6.55
N THR A 5 -1.12 5.26 5.82
CA THR A 5 -1.65 6.42 5.09
C THR A 5 -1.57 6.14 3.60
N LEU A 6 -2.71 6.26 2.92
CA LEU A 6 -2.78 6.19 1.47
C LEU A 6 -3.00 7.59 0.93
N SER A 7 -2.32 7.96 -0.15
CA SER A 7 -2.57 9.23 -0.82
C SER A 7 -2.32 9.20 -2.32
N ILE A 8 -3.08 10.00 -3.03
CA ILE A 8 -2.89 10.32 -4.44
C ILE A 8 -3.39 11.74 -4.70
N SER A 9 -2.62 12.54 -5.42
CA SER A 9 -2.93 13.96 -5.66
C SER A 9 -3.20 14.70 -4.34
N SER A 10 -4.40 15.27 -4.15
CA SER A 10 -4.83 15.94 -2.92
C SER A 10 -5.65 15.06 -1.97
N ILE A 11 -5.87 13.79 -2.31
CA ILE A 11 -6.71 12.86 -1.54
C ILE A 11 -5.81 12.05 -0.63
N SER A 12 -6.14 12.00 0.66
CA SER A 12 -5.43 11.17 1.63
C SER A 12 -6.40 10.53 2.63
N VAL A 13 -6.09 9.31 3.04
CA VAL A 13 -6.80 8.60 4.10
C VAL A 13 -5.80 7.95 5.06
N ILE A 14 -6.04 8.11 6.35
CA ILE A 14 -5.27 7.48 7.42
C ILE A 14 -6.11 6.35 8.03
N LEU A 15 -5.56 5.14 8.05
CA LEU A 15 -6.18 3.95 8.61
C LEU A 15 -5.45 3.53 9.88
N LYS A 16 -6.23 3.29 10.95
CA LYS A 16 -5.70 2.99 12.30
C LYS A 16 -6.29 1.74 12.95
N ARG A 17 -7.45 1.26 12.47
CA ARG A 17 -8.18 0.13 13.06
C ARG A 17 -8.23 -1.04 12.09
N PHE A 18 -7.21 -1.87 12.13
CA PHE A 18 -7.07 -3.03 11.23
C PHE A 18 -7.79 -4.24 11.83
N VAL A 19 -8.62 -4.89 11.00
CA VAL A 19 -9.15 -6.24 11.23
C VAL A 19 -8.09 -7.25 10.80
N SER A 20 -7.47 -7.03 9.64
CA SER A 20 -6.31 -7.77 9.17
C SER A 20 -5.35 -6.84 8.43
N TYR A 21 -4.07 -7.14 8.55
CA TYR A 21 -3.01 -6.45 7.84
C TYR A 21 -1.90 -7.45 7.57
N ASP A 22 -1.60 -7.66 6.30
CA ASP A 22 -0.49 -8.50 5.88
C ASP A 22 0.29 -7.80 4.78
N ARG A 23 1.62 -7.74 4.94
CA ARG A 23 2.56 -7.20 3.95
C ARG A 23 3.59 -8.27 3.67
N ILE A 24 3.39 -8.95 2.55
CA ILE A 24 4.28 -10.05 2.12
C ILE A 24 5.16 -9.59 0.96
N PRO A 25 6.42 -10.07 0.89
CA PRO A 25 7.18 -10.04 -0.35
C PRO A 25 6.40 -10.79 -1.44
N ALA A 26 6.22 -10.15 -2.59
CA ALA A 26 5.86 -10.82 -3.82
C ALA A 26 7.01 -11.77 -4.16
N THR A 27 6.80 -13.06 -3.95
CA THR A 27 7.77 -14.09 -4.31
C THR A 27 8.13 -13.98 -5.80
N THR A 28 9.43 -13.85 -6.10
CA THR A 28 10.00 -14.04 -7.46
C THR A 28 9.99 -15.51 -7.85
N GLY A 29 8.81 -16.13 -7.83
CA GLY A 29 8.58 -17.47 -8.32
C GLY A 29 7.30 -17.44 -9.12
N GLU A 30 7.36 -17.94 -10.35
CA GLU A 30 6.22 -18.13 -11.25
C GLU A 30 4.99 -18.58 -10.45
N THR A 31 4.13 -17.62 -10.14
CA THR A 31 2.76 -17.92 -9.78
C THR A 31 1.99 -17.48 -10.99
N ASP A 32 1.74 -18.44 -11.88
CA ASP A 32 0.87 -18.30 -13.04
C ASP A 32 -0.51 -17.82 -12.56
N TYR A 33 -0.66 -16.51 -12.44
CA TYR A 33 -1.95 -15.88 -12.60
C TYR A 33 -2.07 -15.60 -14.09
N SER A 34 -2.64 -16.56 -14.83
CA SER A 34 -3.00 -16.39 -16.23
C SER A 34 -4.10 -15.34 -16.37
N ILE A 35 -3.71 -14.06 -16.32
CA ILE A 35 -4.49 -12.99 -16.91
C ILE A 35 -4.01 -12.89 -18.36
N VAL A 36 -4.80 -13.45 -19.27
CA VAL A 36 -4.59 -13.32 -20.72
C VAL A 36 -4.44 -11.82 -21.05
N GLY A 37 -3.28 -11.42 -21.57
CA GLY A 37 -3.03 -10.07 -22.08
C GLY A 37 -2.23 -9.12 -21.17
N ALA A 38 -1.70 -9.55 -20.02
CA ALA A 38 -0.81 -8.72 -19.21
C ALA A 38 0.65 -8.83 -19.69
N SER A 39 1.30 -7.70 -19.97
CA SER A 39 2.72 -7.65 -20.31
C SER A 39 3.56 -8.11 -19.10
N LEU A 40 4.47 -9.06 -19.34
CA LEU A 40 5.51 -9.42 -18.39
C LEU A 40 6.54 -8.29 -18.37
N ASP A 41 6.64 -7.60 -17.24
CA ASP A 41 7.63 -6.54 -17.03
C ASP A 41 8.86 -7.15 -16.37
N SER A 42 9.95 -7.29 -17.12
CA SER A 42 11.22 -7.85 -16.65
C SER A 42 12.24 -6.74 -16.41
N GLY A 43 12.73 -6.66 -15.17
CA GLY A 43 13.77 -5.73 -14.74
C GLY A 43 14.65 -6.37 -13.67
N PRO A 44 15.84 -5.81 -13.38
CA PRO A 44 16.71 -6.33 -12.35
C PRO A 44 15.98 -6.41 -10.99
N VAL A 45 16.07 -7.59 -10.35
CA VAL A 45 15.49 -7.90 -9.03
C VAL A 45 16.24 -7.12 -7.95
N TYR A 46 16.06 -5.80 -7.88
CA TYR A 46 16.82 -5.01 -6.92
C TYR A 46 16.14 -4.93 -5.56
N GLU A 47 14.81 -5.10 -5.47
CA GLU A 47 14.06 -5.14 -4.19
C GLU A 47 12.84 -6.06 -4.30
N PRO A 48 12.49 -6.83 -3.25
CA PRO A 48 11.23 -7.57 -3.26
C PRO A 48 10.06 -6.57 -3.33
N LYS A 49 9.25 -6.67 -4.38
CA LYS A 49 7.96 -5.95 -4.46
C LYS A 49 7.07 -6.47 -3.35
N HIS A 50 6.33 -5.64 -2.65
CA HIS A 50 5.40 -6.08 -1.61
C HIS A 50 3.96 -6.15 -2.12
N ILE A 51 3.19 -7.09 -1.56
CA ILE A 51 1.74 -7.16 -1.69
C ILE A 51 1.16 -6.93 -0.31
N TRP A 52 0.20 -6.01 -0.22
CA TRP A 52 -0.56 -5.79 1.00
C TRP A 52 -1.96 -6.36 0.85
N THR A 53 -2.40 -7.11 1.84
CA THR A 53 -3.82 -7.46 2.01
C THR A 53 -4.31 -6.75 3.27
N ILE A 54 -5.26 -5.83 3.09
CA ILE A 54 -5.70 -4.92 4.15
C ILE A 54 -7.19 -5.12 4.37
N SER A 55 -7.58 -5.27 5.64
CA SER A 55 -8.95 -5.12 6.10
C SER A 55 -8.99 -4.19 7.31
N ALA A 56 -9.78 -3.13 7.27
CA ALA A 56 -9.84 -2.13 8.32
C ALA A 56 -11.27 -1.65 8.60
N MET A 57 -11.57 -1.41 9.88
CA MET A 57 -12.77 -0.72 10.30
C MET A 57 -12.62 0.77 9.99
N VAL A 58 -13.53 1.32 9.20
CA VAL A 58 -13.45 2.69 8.70
C VAL A 58 -14.73 3.47 8.98
N THR A 59 -14.56 4.76 9.21
CA THR A 59 -15.65 5.74 9.22
C THR A 59 -16.21 5.91 7.81
N THR A 60 -17.40 6.49 7.70
CA THR A 60 -18.01 6.85 6.40
C THR A 60 -17.10 7.75 5.57
N GLN A 61 -16.45 8.75 6.19
CA GLN A 61 -15.53 9.65 5.51
C GLN A 61 -14.29 8.92 4.97
N GLN A 62 -13.70 8.01 5.76
CA GLN A 62 -12.57 7.20 5.32
C GLN A 62 -12.97 6.26 4.17
N TRP A 63 -14.18 5.67 4.21
CA TRP A 63 -14.69 4.84 3.12
C TRP A 63 -14.81 5.64 1.81
N TYR A 64 -15.40 6.83 1.87
CA TYR A 64 -15.47 7.71 0.69
C TYR A 64 -14.08 8.14 0.20
N ALA A 65 -13.13 8.41 1.10
CA ALA A 65 -11.76 8.73 0.72
C ALA A 65 -11.07 7.56 0.01
N ILE A 66 -11.25 6.32 0.47
CA ILE A 66 -10.75 5.11 -0.22
C ILE A 66 -11.37 5.00 -1.61
N GLY A 67 -12.70 5.18 -1.72
CA GLY A 67 -13.39 5.18 -3.01
C GLY A 67 -12.90 6.28 -3.96
N ALA A 68 -12.63 7.48 -3.44
CA ALA A 68 -12.10 8.59 -4.22
C ALA A 68 -10.66 8.35 -4.68
N ILE A 69 -9.80 7.75 -3.84
CA ILE A 69 -8.46 7.32 -4.24
C ILE A 69 -8.55 6.30 -5.38
N PHE A 70 -9.42 5.30 -5.27
CA PHE A 70 -9.60 4.30 -6.33
C PHE A 70 -10.17 4.93 -7.62
N GLY A 71 -11.15 5.82 -7.51
CA GLY A 71 -11.72 6.54 -8.65
C GLY A 71 -10.68 7.42 -9.36
N GLU A 72 -9.81 8.10 -8.61
CA GLU A 72 -8.71 8.88 -9.19
C GLU A 72 -7.67 7.98 -9.87
N CYS A 73 -7.35 6.83 -9.29
CA CYS A 73 -6.51 5.82 -9.93
C CYS A 73 -7.11 5.33 -11.25
N ASP A 74 -8.42 5.05 -11.31
CA ASP A 74 -9.07 4.62 -12.55
C ASP A 74 -9.13 5.74 -13.59
N ARG A 75 -9.35 6.99 -13.17
CA ARG A 75 -9.27 8.17 -14.05
C ARG A 75 -7.87 8.33 -14.66
N LEU A 76 -6.82 8.24 -13.84
CA LEU A 76 -5.43 8.34 -14.29
C LEU A 76 -5.02 7.17 -15.18
N ARG A 77 -5.47 5.95 -14.85
CA ARG A 77 -5.27 4.77 -15.71
C ARG A 77 -5.80 5.00 -17.12
N ARG A 78 -6.99 5.61 -17.27
CA ARG A 78 -7.62 5.88 -18.56
C ARG A 78 -7.00 7.05 -19.33
N THR A 79 -6.40 8.02 -18.63
CA THR A 79 -5.95 9.28 -19.24
C THR A 79 -4.44 9.36 -19.43
N GLN A 80 -3.66 8.75 -18.54
CA GLN A 80 -2.20 8.85 -18.51
C GLN A 80 -1.50 7.49 -18.54
N GLY A 81 -2.23 6.39 -18.33
CA GLY A 81 -1.71 5.01 -18.32
C GLY A 81 -0.93 4.65 -17.06
N ASN A 82 -0.06 5.55 -16.58
CA ASN A 82 0.73 5.36 -15.37
C ASN A 82 0.15 6.13 -14.19
N TYR A 83 -0.14 5.42 -13.11
CA TYR A 83 -0.57 5.98 -11.83
C TYR A 83 0.07 5.23 -10.68
N ARG A 84 0.22 5.93 -9.55
CA ARG A 84 0.74 5.39 -8.31
C ARG A 84 0.06 6.10 -7.13
N ILE A 85 -0.23 5.35 -6.08
CA ILE A 85 -0.54 5.91 -4.77
C ILE A 85 0.73 5.89 -3.93
N THR A 86 0.85 6.85 -3.03
CA THR A 86 1.83 6.81 -1.95
C THR A 86 1.25 6.03 -0.79
N VAL A 87 2.04 5.12 -0.22
CA VAL A 87 1.69 4.29 0.94
C VAL A 87 2.72 4.56 2.02
N ASP A 88 2.34 5.30 3.05
CA ASP A 88 3.15 5.48 4.27
C ASP A 88 2.73 4.42 5.28
N ASP A 89 3.58 3.39 5.43
CA ASP A 89 3.34 2.27 6.33
C ASP A 89 4.16 2.44 7.62
N SER A 90 3.44 2.65 8.72
CA SER A 90 4.01 2.67 10.08
C SER A 90 3.51 1.52 10.95
N ILE A 91 2.89 0.49 10.34
CA ILE A 91 2.39 -0.69 11.02
C ILE A 91 3.51 -1.70 11.20
N GLN A 92 4.26 -1.95 10.12
CA GLN A 92 5.38 -2.85 10.10
C GLN A 92 6.62 -2.12 9.58
N ASP A 93 7.67 -2.08 10.40
CA ASP A 93 8.95 -1.52 9.97
C ASP A 93 9.48 -2.30 8.77
N PHE A 94 10.06 -1.57 7.83
CA PHE A 94 10.86 -2.14 6.77
C PHE A 94 12.29 -2.31 7.28
N VAL A 95 12.87 -3.48 7.03
CA VAL A 95 14.19 -3.86 7.53
C VAL A 95 15.11 -4.07 6.34
N GLU A 96 16.22 -3.36 6.32
CA GLU A 96 17.25 -3.45 5.28
C GLU A 96 18.58 -3.87 5.89
N GLN A 97 19.30 -4.74 5.18
CA GLN A 97 20.71 -5.01 5.47
C GLN A 97 21.53 -3.88 4.84
N GLY A 98 22.37 -3.20 5.62
CA GLY A 98 23.16 -2.05 5.17
C GLY A 98 22.45 -0.71 5.34
N ALA A 99 22.58 0.18 4.35
CA ALA A 99 22.07 1.56 4.42
C ALA A 99 20.61 1.66 3.96
N ARG A 100 19.90 2.66 4.49
CA ARG A 100 18.51 2.96 4.12
C ARG A 100 18.38 3.31 2.63
N THR A 101 17.52 2.60 1.90
CA THR A 101 17.29 2.90 0.47
C THR A 101 15.93 3.57 0.17
N ARG A 102 14.99 3.56 1.12
CA ARG A 102 13.64 4.13 0.94
C ARG A 102 13.42 5.36 1.81
N ALA A 103 12.43 6.17 1.44
CA ALA A 103 12.04 7.30 2.25
C ALA A 103 11.33 6.81 3.52
N ILE A 104 11.57 7.49 4.65
CA ILE A 104 10.86 7.22 5.89
C ILE A 104 9.42 7.74 5.76
N ALA A 105 8.45 6.93 6.16
CA ALA A 105 7.05 7.33 6.26
C ALA A 105 6.91 8.57 7.18
N SER A 106 5.95 9.44 6.89
CA SER A 106 5.82 10.71 7.63
C SER A 106 5.75 10.52 9.15
N GLY A 107 6.59 11.24 9.90
CA GLY A 107 6.68 11.17 11.37
C GLY A 107 7.38 9.92 11.91
N GLY A 108 7.94 9.08 11.05
CA GLY A 108 8.74 7.92 11.42
C GLY A 108 10.17 8.25 11.85
N ALA A 109 10.79 7.33 12.59
CA ALA A 109 12.21 7.38 12.95
C ALA A 109 12.91 6.09 12.52
N GLN A 110 14.18 6.21 12.14
CA GLN A 110 15.03 5.08 11.81
C GLN A 110 15.71 4.55 13.06
N THR A 111 15.76 3.23 13.19
CA THR A 111 16.53 2.50 14.19
C THR A 111 17.68 1.78 13.51
N ASN A 112 18.92 2.03 13.93
CA ASN A 112 20.09 1.33 13.43
C ASN A 112 20.40 0.13 14.31
N PHE A 113 20.80 -0.99 13.70
CA PHE A 113 21.28 -2.18 14.39
C PHE A 113 22.52 -2.74 13.68
N THR A 114 23.22 -3.68 14.31
CA THR A 114 24.40 -4.30 13.71
C THR A 114 24.04 -5.02 12.42
N GLY A 115 24.47 -4.49 11.28
CA GLY A 115 24.21 -5.05 9.95
C GLY A 115 23.05 -4.41 9.18
N GLY A 116 22.29 -3.48 9.75
CA GLY A 116 21.15 -2.91 9.04
C GLY A 116 20.40 -1.78 9.72
N VAL A 117 19.27 -1.42 9.10
CA VAL A 117 18.37 -0.36 9.58
C VAL A 117 16.92 -0.85 9.52
N ALA A 118 16.12 -0.46 10.52
CA ALA A 118 14.68 -0.69 10.59
C ALA A 118 13.94 0.64 10.69
N TYR A 119 12.91 0.85 9.88
CA TYR A 119 12.16 2.12 9.84
C TYR A 119 10.79 1.95 9.19
N PRO A 120 9.79 2.76 9.54
CA PRO A 120 8.53 2.81 8.82
C PRO A 120 8.79 3.44 7.44
N ALA A 121 8.42 2.74 6.36
CA ALA A 121 8.83 3.10 5.02
C ALA A 121 7.66 3.66 4.18
N ARG A 122 8.02 4.54 3.24
CA ARG A 122 7.15 4.99 2.16
C ARG A 122 7.31 4.09 0.95
N PHE A 123 6.19 3.66 0.40
CA PHE A 123 6.10 2.82 -0.80
C PHE A 123 5.27 3.54 -1.87
N TYR A 124 5.45 3.11 -3.12
CA TYR A 124 4.55 3.45 -4.21
C TYR A 124 3.82 2.18 -4.65
N ALA A 125 2.50 2.25 -4.78
CA ALA A 125 1.70 1.06 -5.06
C ALA A 125 0.55 1.35 -6.02
N ARG A 126 -0.08 0.29 -6.52
CA ARG A 126 -1.42 0.31 -7.12
C ARG A 126 -2.42 -0.27 -6.13
N ILE A 127 -3.58 0.37 -6.06
CA ILE A 127 -4.74 -0.14 -5.33
C ILE A 127 -5.64 -0.93 -6.28
N PHE A 128 -6.10 -2.08 -5.81
CA PHE A 128 -7.12 -2.88 -6.46
C PHE A 128 -8.50 -2.57 -5.86
N GLU A 129 -9.55 -2.92 -6.59
CA GLU A 129 -10.93 -2.56 -6.26
C GLU A 129 -11.25 -2.78 -4.77
N PRO A 130 -11.57 -1.71 -4.03
CA PRO A 130 -11.89 -1.82 -2.62
C PRO A 130 -13.32 -2.34 -2.44
N LYS A 131 -13.50 -3.23 -1.46
CA LYS A 131 -14.80 -3.79 -1.08
C LYS A 131 -15.15 -3.32 0.33
N SER A 132 -16.43 -3.14 0.60
CA SER A 132 -16.93 -2.81 1.94
C SER A 132 -17.95 -3.83 2.43
N GLN A 133 -17.91 -4.15 3.71
CA GLN A 133 -18.98 -4.83 4.41
C GLN A 133 -19.55 -3.91 5.49
N TRP A 134 -20.87 -3.75 5.52
CA TRP A 134 -21.53 -2.94 6.54
C TRP A 134 -21.51 -3.64 7.90
N GLN A 135 -21.33 -2.87 8.97
CA GLN A 135 -21.32 -3.33 10.34
C GLN A 135 -22.30 -2.53 11.20
N LYS A 136 -22.85 -3.17 12.24
CA LYS A 136 -23.68 -2.53 13.27
C LYS A 136 -22.84 -1.71 14.26
N ASN A 137 -21.93 -0.87 13.76
CA ASN A 137 -21.09 0.03 14.55
C ASN A 137 -21.27 1.46 14.02
N GLN A 138 -21.84 2.34 14.85
CA GLN A 138 -22.15 3.71 14.43
C GLN A 138 -20.90 4.57 14.17
N LEU A 139 -19.78 4.28 14.83
CA LEU A 139 -18.52 5.02 14.64
C LEU A 139 -17.72 4.49 13.44
N TYR A 140 -17.75 3.18 13.21
CA TYR A 140 -17.05 2.51 12.11
C TYR A 140 -18.01 1.60 11.35
N PRO A 141 -18.91 2.17 10.53
CA PRO A 141 -20.00 1.42 9.90
C PRO A 141 -19.54 0.49 8.77
N TYR A 142 -18.27 0.56 8.35
CA TYR A 142 -17.74 -0.27 7.28
C TYR A 142 -16.48 -1.01 7.71
N VAL A 143 -16.33 -2.24 7.24
CA VAL A 143 -15.05 -2.93 7.11
C VAL A 143 -14.64 -2.83 5.65
N ALA A 144 -13.61 -2.04 5.36
CA ALA A 144 -13.04 -1.90 4.03
C ALA A 144 -11.94 -2.93 3.84
N SER A 145 -11.98 -3.65 2.72
CA SER A 145 -10.99 -4.67 2.34
C SER A 145 -10.46 -4.39 0.94
N PHE A 146 -9.14 -4.37 0.78
CA PHE A 146 -8.48 -4.09 -0.50
C PHE A 146 -7.05 -4.62 -0.52
N VAL A 147 -6.49 -4.71 -1.74
CA VAL A 147 -5.13 -5.17 -1.99
C VAL A 147 -4.31 -4.02 -2.58
N LEU A 148 -3.06 -3.89 -2.13
CA LEU A 148 -2.07 -3.02 -2.74
C LEU A 148 -0.95 -3.87 -3.35
N ARG A 149 -0.41 -3.45 -4.49
CA ARG A 149 0.80 -4.04 -5.07
C ARG A 149 1.84 -2.97 -5.30
N GLU A 150 3.04 -3.20 -4.79
CA GLU A 150 4.15 -2.28 -4.93
C GLU A 150 4.54 -2.10 -6.40
N LEU A 151 4.88 -0.87 -6.74
CA LEU A 151 5.48 -0.49 -8.00
C LEU A 151 6.99 -0.31 -7.81
N ASP A 152 7.74 -0.48 -8.90
CA ASP A 152 9.15 -0.15 -8.88
C ASP A 152 9.37 1.31 -8.47
N LYS A 153 10.51 1.57 -7.83
CA LYS A 153 10.95 2.93 -7.57
C LYS A 153 10.93 3.66 -8.92
N ALA A 154 10.18 4.77 -9.00
CA ALA A 154 10.29 5.63 -10.15
C ALA A 154 11.74 6.12 -10.20
N THR A 155 12.46 5.71 -11.23
CA THR A 155 13.74 6.28 -11.64
C THR A 155 13.58 7.73 -12.04
#